data_AF-A0A6P0S524-F1
#
_entry.id   AF-A0A6P0S524-F1
#
_cell.length_a   1.000
_cell.length_b   1.000
_cell.length_c   1.000
_cell.angle_alpha   90.00
_cell.angle_beta   90.00
_cell.angle_gamma   90.00
#
_symmetry.space_group_name_H-M   'P 1'
#
loop_
_entity.id
_entity.type
_entity.pdbx_description
1 polymer ?
#
loop_
_entity_poly.entity_id
_entity_poly.type
_entity_poly.pdbx_seq_one_letter_code
_entity_poly.pdbx_strand_id
1 'polypeptide(L)' 'RYCTPTGKVEKAANPNGSLKNIAGICDRSGKILGMMPHPERASDPILSGTDGIKLFQGLFE' A
#
# COMPACT_ATOMS: atom_id res chain seq x y z
N ARG A 1 -5.30 1.74 3.14
CA ARG A 1 -5.64 1.33 4.53
C ARG A 1 -5.44 -0.17 4.64
N TYR A 2 -5.11 -0.70 5.82
CA TYR A 2 -5.09 -2.14 6.06
C TYR A 2 -6.52 -2.70 6.19
N CYS A 3 -6.76 -3.88 5.60
CA CYS A 3 -8.07 -4.54 5.57
C CYS A 3 -7.92 -6.06 5.42
N THR A 4 -8.99 -6.80 5.67
CA THR A 4 -9.06 -8.25 5.43
C THR A 4 -9.06 -8.56 3.92
N PRO A 5 -8.87 -9.82 3.50
CA PRO A 5 -8.98 -10.21 2.07
C PRO A 5 -10.33 -9.89 1.43
N THR A 6 -11.40 -9.77 2.23
CA THR A 6 -12.73 -9.36 1.78
C THR A 6 -12.93 -7.84 1.76
N GLY A 7 -11.88 -7.06 2.07
CA GLY A 7 -11.90 -5.59 2.08
C GLY A 7 -12.43 -4.97 3.39
N LYS A 8 -12.72 -5.76 4.42
CA LYS A 8 -13.25 -5.25 5.69
C LYS A 8 -12.14 -4.57 6.50
N VAL A 9 -12.39 -3.34 6.96
CA VAL A 9 -11.43 -2.54 7.73
C VAL A 9 -11.63 -2.82 9.22
N GLU A 10 -10.84 -3.75 9.76
CA GLU A 10 -10.89 -4.17 11.16
C GLU A 10 -9.55 -3.97 11.86
N LYS A 11 -9.56 -3.79 13.18
CA LYS A 11 -8.34 -3.62 13.98
C LYS A 11 -7.40 -4.82 13.87
N ALA A 12 -7.94 -6.04 13.76
CA ALA A 12 -7.14 -7.27 13.63
C ALA A 12 -6.37 -7.37 12.30
N ALA A 13 -6.82 -6.68 11.24
CA ALA A 13 -6.15 -6.69 9.94
C ALA A 13 -4.94 -5.74 9.87
N ASN A 14 -4.71 -4.96 10.92
CA ASN A 14 -3.67 -3.93 10.95
C ASN A 14 -2.40 -4.46 11.64
N PRO A 15 -1.31 -4.68 10.90
CA PRO A 15 -0.11 -5.34 11.43
C PRO A 15 0.70 -4.46 12.39
N ASN A 16 0.48 -3.14 12.41
CA ASN A 16 1.31 -2.21 13.17
C ASN A 16 0.51 -1.31 14.12
N GLY A 17 -0.79 -1.53 14.25
CA GLY A 17 -1.66 -0.77 15.16
C GLY A 17 -1.91 0.69 14.74
N SER A 18 -1.58 1.09 13.50
CA SER A 18 -1.80 2.47 13.02
C SER A 18 -3.24 2.94 13.21
N LEU A 19 -3.41 4.19 13.65
CA LEU A 19 -4.75 4.80 13.79
C LEU A 19 -5.53 4.73 12.48
N LYS A 20 -6.82 4.38 12.58
CA LYS A 20 -7.74 4.24 11.43
C LYS A 20 -7.23 3.27 10.34
N ASN A 21 -6.32 2.35 10.68
CA ASN A 21 -5.69 1.41 9.76
C ASN A 21 -5.00 2.12 8.57
N ILE A 22 -4.47 3.32 8.78
CA ILE A 22 -3.74 4.06 7.75
C ILE A 22 -2.45 3.30 7.40
N ALA A 23 -2.27 3.01 6.11
CA ALA A 23 -1.09 2.32 5.58
C ALA A 23 -0.16 3.26 4.79
N GLY A 24 -0.69 4.41 4.37
CA GLY A 24 0.04 5.45 3.65
C GLY A 24 -0.80 6.73 3.57
N ILE A 25 -0.13 7.84 3.31
CA ILE A 25 -0.67 9.20 3.20
C ILE A 25 0.00 9.91 2.02
N CYS A 26 -0.73 10.83 1.39
CA CYS A 26 -0.17 11.74 0.40
C CYS A 26 -0.27 13.19 0.87
N ASP A 27 0.58 14.05 0.31
CA ASP A 27 0.42 15.49 0.45
C ASP A 27 -0.81 15.99 -0.33
N ARG A 28 -1.19 17.26 -0.14
CA ARG A 28 -2.37 17.83 -0.82
C ARG A 28 -2.24 17.84 -2.34
N SER A 29 -1.03 17.94 -2.89
CA SER A 29 -0.82 17.91 -4.33
C SER A 29 -0.87 16.50 -4.92
N GLY A 30 -0.80 15.46 -4.09
CA GLY A 30 -0.73 14.07 -4.51
C GLY A 30 0.64 13.65 -5.06
N LYS A 31 1.65 14.52 -5.01
CA LYS A 31 2.99 14.27 -5.57
C LYS A 31 3.92 13.57 -4.60
N ILE A 32 3.71 13.76 -3.29
CA ILE A 32 4.51 13.14 -2.25
C ILE A 32 3.66 12.09 -1.56
N LEU A 33 4.07 10.83 -1.67
CA LEU A 33 3.42 9.67 -1.07
C LEU A 33 4.37 9.04 -0.04
N GLY A 34 3.90 8.90 1.20
CA GLY A 34 4.56 8.12 2.24
C GLY A 34 3.70 6.90 2.58
N MET A 35 4.28 5.70 2.55
CA MET A 35 3.57 4.47 2.91
C MET A 35 4.49 3.47 3.61
N MET A 36 3.88 2.62 4.45
CA MET A 36 4.58 1.54 5.16
C MET A 36 4.67 0.22 4.37
N PRO A 37 3.68 -0.19 3.56
CA PRO A 37 3.85 -1.32 2.65
C PRO A 37 5.03 -1.11 1.69
N HIS A 38 5.63 -2.22 1.25
CA HIS A 38 6.77 -2.26 0.33
C HIS A 38 6.30 -2.68 -1.08
N PRO A 39 5.68 -1.77 -1.87
CA PRO A 39 5.20 -2.09 -3.22
C PRO A 39 6.32 -2.57 -4.15
N GLU A 40 7.56 -2.12 -3.95
CA GLU A 40 8.73 -2.54 -4.71
C GLU A 40 9.03 -4.04 -4.57
N ARG A 41 8.73 -4.64 -3.42
CA ARG A 41 8.93 -6.08 -3.19
C ARG A 41 7.81 -6.92 -3.82
N ALA A 42 6.66 -6.30 -4.10
CA ALA A 42 5.52 -6.90 -4.78
C ALA A 42 5.49 -6.54 -6.28
N SER A 43 6.65 -6.23 -6.86
CA SER A 43 6.80 -5.88 -8.29
C SER A 43 7.54 -6.95 -9.11
N ASP A 44 7.93 -8.07 -8.50
CA ASP A 44 8.65 -9.16 -9.15
C ASP A 44 7.95 -10.50 -8.86
N PRO A 45 7.59 -11.29 -9.90
CA PRO A 45 6.94 -12.59 -9.72
C PRO A 45 7.76 -13.59 -8.89
N ILE A 46 9.09 -13.45 -8.84
CA ILE A 46 9.98 -14.31 -8.04
C ILE A 46 9.94 -13.93 -6.55
N LEU A 47 9.66 -12.66 -6.21
CA LEU A 47 9.68 -12.17 -4.83
C LEU A 47 8.34 -12.36 -4.11
N SER A 48 7.31 -11.62 -4.52
CA SER A 48 6.01 -11.59 -3.81
C SER A 48 4.83 -11.28 -4.73
N GLY A 49 5.03 -11.37 -6.05
CA GLY A 49 4.00 -11.08 -7.06
C GLY A 49 4.25 -9.76 -7.78
N THR A 50 3.24 -9.29 -8.52
CA THR A 50 3.37 -8.16 -9.46
C THR A 50 2.38 -7.03 -9.21
N ASP A 51 1.57 -7.10 -8.15
CA ASP A 51 0.54 -6.10 -7.84
C ASP A 51 1.12 -4.69 -7.57
N GLY A 52 2.35 -4.63 -7.04
CA GLY A 52 3.06 -3.38 -6.74
C GLY A 52 3.46 -2.58 -7.98
N ILE A 53 3.56 -3.22 -9.15
CA ILE A 53 3.98 -2.58 -10.41
C ILE A 53 3.07 -1.40 -10.77
N LYS A 54 1.76 -1.52 -10.48
CA LYS A 54 0.76 -0.50 -10.81
C LYS A 54 1.06 0.86 -10.19
N LEU A 55 1.69 0.88 -9.01
CA LEU A 55 2.08 2.13 -8.36
C LEU A 55 3.15 2.88 -9.16
N PHE A 56 4.12 2.15 -9.73
CA PHE A 56 5.23 2.74 -10.46
C PHE A 56 4.89 3.05 -11.91
N GLN A 57 3.95 2.31 -12.52
CA GLN A 57 3.46 2.60 -13.87
C GLN A 57 2.90 4.03 -13.98
N GLY A 58 2.17 4.49 -12.96
CA GLY A 58 1.64 5.86 -12.90
C GLY A 58 2.70 6.97 -12.74
N LEU A 59 3.99 6.64 -12.60
CA LEU A 59 5.07 7.63 -12.63
C LEU A 59 5.56 7.93 -14.06
N PHE A 60 5.24 7.07 -15.02
CA PHE A 60 5.68 7.20 -16.41
C PHE A 60 4.62 7.82 -17.33
N GLU A 61 3.45 8.16 -16.78
CA GLU A 61 2.35 8.88 -17.44
C GLU A 61 2.39 10.37 -17.13
#